data_AF-A0A392MWT6-F1
#
_entry.id   AF-A0A392MWT6-F1
#
_cell.length_a   1.000
_cell.length_b   1.000
_cell.length_c   1.000
_cell.angle_alpha   90.00
_cell.angle_beta   90.00
_cell.angle_gamma   90.00
#
_symmetry.space_group_name_H-M   'P 1'
#
loop_
_entity.id
_entity.type
_entity.pdbx_description
1 polymer ?
#
loop_
_entity_poly.entity_id
_entity_poly.type
_entity_poly.pdbx_seq_one_letter_code
_entity_poly.pdbx_strand_id
1 'polypeptide(L)'
;MPDFAQVYNFIGSVFDPNSTNHLQRLKQMDPINVETALLLMRNLSINLTSPEFEDHKRLLSSYDPDGEKAKFASPSSKSVTVKSENAVLSA
;
A
#
# COMPACT_ATOMS: atom_id res chain seq x y z
N MET A 1 -1.93 20.36 -17.00
CA MET A 1 -2.30 19.78 -15.68
C MET A 1 -2.15 18.27 -15.80
N PRO A 2 -1.66 17.56 -14.77
CA PRO A 2 -1.52 16.11 -14.85
C PRO A 2 -2.85 15.39 -15.05
N ASP A 3 -2.83 14.33 -15.87
CA ASP A 3 -3.89 13.34 -15.92
C ASP A 3 -3.67 12.34 -14.78
N PHE A 4 -4.32 12.60 -13.65
CA PHE A 4 -4.22 11.76 -12.47
C PHE A 4 -4.74 10.34 -12.69
N ALA A 5 -5.71 10.12 -13.59
CA ALA A 5 -6.18 8.78 -13.88
C ALA A 5 -5.07 7.96 -14.54
N GLN A 6 -4.40 8.52 -15.54
CA GLN A 6 -3.24 7.88 -16.17
C GLN A 6 -2.10 7.66 -15.17
N VAL A 7 -1.81 8.65 -14.33
CA VAL A 7 -0.74 8.58 -13.33
C VAL A 7 -1.01 7.48 -12.31
N TYR A 8 -2.19 7.44 -11.69
CA TYR A 8 -2.52 6.43 -10.69
C TYR A 8 -2.62 5.04 -11.30
N ASN A 9 -3.14 4.90 -12.53
CA ASN A 9 -3.14 3.63 -13.24
C ASN A 9 -1.72 3.13 -13.53
N PHE A 10 -0.80 4.03 -13.88
CA PHE A 10 0.60 3.66 -14.05
C PHE A 10 1.21 3.17 -12.73
N ILE A 11 1.07 3.96 -11.65
CA ILE A 11 1.58 3.63 -10.31
C ILE A 11 1.02 2.29 -9.82
N GLY A 12 -0.30 2.10 -9.90
CA GLY A 12 -0.94 0.85 -9.50
C GLY A 12 -0.37 -0.35 -10.25
N SER A 13 -0.16 -0.22 -11.56
CA SER A 13 0.41 -1.30 -12.37
C SER A 13 1.85 -1.68 -12.01
N VAL A 14 2.61 -0.82 -11.31
CA VAL A 14 3.97 -1.18 -10.82
C VAL A 14 3.91 -2.30 -9.78
N PHE A 15 2.80 -2.41 -9.06
CA PHE A 15 2.59 -3.44 -8.04
C PHE A 15 1.87 -4.68 -8.58
N ASP A 16 1.49 -4.68 -9.86
CA ASP A 16 0.88 -5.84 -10.52
C ASP A 16 1.97 -6.71 -11.18
N PRO A 17 2.20 -7.95 -10.71
CA PRO A 17 3.18 -8.88 -11.27
C PRO A 17 2.84 -9.33 -12.70
N ASN A 18 1.58 -9.21 -13.13
CA ASN A 18 1.17 -9.50 -14.51
C ASN A 18 1.39 -8.32 -15.46
N SER A 19 1.57 -7.11 -14.91
CA SER A 19 1.88 -5.93 -15.72
C SER A 19 3.33 -6.02 -16.20
N THR A 20 3.54 -5.66 -17.47
CA THR A 20 4.86 -5.61 -18.09
C THR A 20 5.08 -4.27 -18.80
N ASN A 21 6.28 -4.06 -19.35
CA ASN A 21 6.61 -2.91 -20.20
C ASN A 21 6.46 -1.53 -19.52
N HIS A 22 6.59 -1.44 -18.19
CA HIS A 22 6.44 -0.18 -17.46
C HIS A 22 7.36 0.92 -17.97
N LEU A 23 8.63 0.61 -18.31
CA LEU A 23 9.56 1.61 -18.85
C LEU A 23 9.08 2.18 -20.19
N GLN A 24 8.53 1.34 -21.07
CA GLN A 24 8.00 1.80 -22.35
C GLN A 24 6.75 2.65 -22.14
N ARG A 25 5.83 2.20 -21.28
CA ARG A 25 4.62 2.96 -20.93
C ARG A 25 4.97 4.32 -20.33
N LEU A 26 5.95 4.37 -19.43
CA LEU A 26 6.43 5.61 -18.83
C LEU A 26 7.02 6.58 -19.87
N LYS A 27 7.79 6.07 -20.85
CA LYS A 27 8.35 6.87 -21.96
C LYS A 27 7.28 7.44 -22.91
N GLN A 28 6.09 6.84 -22.95
CA GLN A 28 4.98 7.27 -23.80
C GLN A 28 4.01 8.22 -23.09
N MET A 29 4.16 8.41 -21.77
CA MET A 29 3.35 9.34 -21.01
C MET A 29 3.75 10.79 -21.30
N ASP A 30 2.79 11.70 -21.13
CA ASP A 30 3.07 13.14 -21.14
C ASP A 30 4.14 13.46 -20.05
N PRO A 31 5.15 14.31 -20.34
CA PRO A 31 6.17 14.68 -19.36
C PRO A 31 5.60 15.14 -18.01
N ILE A 32 4.48 15.86 -17.99
CA ILE A 32 3.87 16.32 -16.74
C ILE A 32 3.35 15.15 -15.89
N ASN A 33 2.89 14.07 -16.54
CA ASN A 33 2.42 12.86 -15.88
C ASN A 33 3.60 12.02 -15.36
N VAL A 34 4.72 11.99 -16.09
CA VAL A 34 5.95 11.34 -15.63
C VAL A 34 6.48 12.00 -14.35
N GLU A 35 6.60 13.33 -14.34
CA GLU A 35 7.03 14.07 -13.15
C GLU A 35 6.09 13.84 -11.96
N THR A 36 4.78 13.86 -12.22
CA THR A 36 3.78 13.60 -11.19
C THR A 36 3.88 12.16 -10.65
N ALA A 37 4.07 11.16 -11.52
CA ALA A 37 4.26 9.78 -11.11
C ALA A 37 5.52 9.61 -10.25
N LEU A 38 6.63 10.25 -10.63
CA LEU A 38 7.89 10.22 -9.87
C LEU A 38 7.73 10.86 -8.48
N LEU A 39 7.07 12.02 -8.40
CA LEU A 39 6.80 12.69 -7.13
C LEU A 39 5.96 11.80 -6.20
N LEU A 40 4.89 11.21 -6.74
CA LEU A 40 3.99 10.36 -5.95
C LEU A 40 4.65 9.05 -5.53
N MET A 41 5.44 8.42 -6.40
CA MET A 41 6.22 7.21 -6.05
C MET A 41 7.27 7.50 -4.98
N ARG A 42 7.91 8.68 -5.01
CA ARG A 42 8.83 9.11 -3.96
C ARG A 42 8.09 9.28 -2.63
N ASN A 43 6.94 9.94 -2.63
CA ASN A 43 6.11 10.11 -1.43
C ASN A 43 5.64 8.77 -0.88
N LEU A 44 5.22 7.86 -1.75
CA LEU A 44 4.83 6.50 -1.37
C LEU A 44 6.00 5.74 -0.74
N SER A 45 7.18 5.79 -1.33
CA SER A 45 8.39 5.17 -0.77
C SER A 45 8.68 5.70 0.63
N ILE A 46 8.56 7.00 0.86
CA ILE A 46 8.77 7.60 2.19
C ILE A 46 7.71 7.09 3.17
N ASN A 47 6.43 7.09 2.80
CA ASN A 47 5.36 6.57 3.66
C ASN A 47 5.64 5.11 4.06
N LEU A 48 6.02 4.26 3.10
CA LEU A 48 6.28 2.84 3.37
C LEU A 48 7.54 2.58 4.25
N THR A 49 8.47 3.55 4.37
CA THR A 49 9.56 3.42 5.35
C THR A 49 9.10 3.61 6.80
N SER A 50 7.96 4.28 7.02
CA SER A 50 7.43 4.49 8.36
C SER A 50 6.83 3.19 8.93
N PRO A 51 7.04 2.90 10.24
CA PRO A 51 6.46 1.73 10.90
C PRO A 51 4.93 1.73 10.90
N GLU A 52 4.30 2.91 10.76
CA GLU A 52 2.85 3.07 10.62
C GLU A 52 2.27 2.26 9.44
N PHE A 53 3.09 2.01 8.41
CA PHE A 53 2.68 1.35 7.17
C PHE A 53 3.18 -0.09 7.05
N GLU A 54 3.64 -0.73 8.15
CA GLU A 54 4.11 -2.13 8.11
C GLU A 54 3.06 -3.11 7.58
N ASP A 55 1.80 -2.98 8.01
CA ASP A 55 0.74 -3.87 7.54
C ASP A 55 0.44 -3.66 6.05
N HIS A 56 0.56 -2.43 5.56
CA HIS A 56 0.45 -2.12 4.13
C HIS A 56 1.60 -2.75 3.32
N LYS A 57 2.84 -2.70 3.84
CA LYS A 57 3.98 -3.39 3.22
C LYS A 57 3.80 -4.90 3.17
N ARG A 58 3.31 -5.50 4.26
CA ARG A 58 3.00 -6.93 4.31
C ARG A 58 1.94 -7.29 3.29
N LEU A 59 0.86 -6.50 3.19
CA LEU A 59 -0.21 -6.71 2.21
C LEU A 59 0.34 -6.67 0.78
N LEU A 60 1.11 -5.65 0.43
CA LEU A 60 1.74 -5.53 -0.90
C LEU A 60 2.69 -6.70 -1.20
N SER A 61 3.41 -7.20 -0.19
CA SER A 61 4.35 -8.32 -0.34
C SER A 61 3.66 -9.69 -0.41
N SER A 62 2.45 -9.80 0.15
CA SER A 62 1.63 -11.01 0.12
C SER A 62 0.77 -11.14 -1.13
N TYR A 63 0.85 -10.18 -2.06
CA TYR A 63 0.05 -10.21 -3.28
C TYR A 63 0.43 -11.44 -4.13
N ASP A 64 -0.52 -12.36 -4.22
CA ASP A 64 -0.44 -13.55 -5.06
C ASP A 64 -1.48 -13.37 -6.18
N PRO A 65 -1.06 -13.21 -7.45
CA PRO A 65 -1.99 -13.02 -8.57
C PRO A 65 -2.92 -14.23 -8.77
N ASP A 66 -2.55 -15.41 -8.26
CA ASP A 66 -3.36 -16.64 -8.33
C ASP A 66 -4.24 -16.86 -7.07
N GLY A 67 -4.07 -16.02 -6.05
CA GLY A 67 -4.69 -16.15 -4.73
C GLY A 67 -6.14 -15.65 -4.59
N GLU A 68 -6.67 -14.92 -5.58
CA GLU A 68 -8.01 -14.31 -5.51
C GLU A 68 -9.19 -15.30 -5.43
N LYS A 69 -8.96 -16.61 -5.56
CA LYS A 69 -10.00 -17.61 -5.29
C LYS A 69 -10.32 -17.83 -3.80
N ALA A 70 -9.60 -17.23 -2.86
CA ALA A 70 -9.86 -17.46 -1.44
C ALA A 70 -9.86 -16.20 -0.56
N LYS A 71 -11.09 -15.74 -0.27
CA LYS A 71 -11.53 -15.09 0.98
C LYS A 71 -11.06 -13.65 1.25
N PHE A 72 -11.96 -12.71 0.98
CA PHE A 72 -12.07 -11.48 1.75
C PHE A 72 -12.39 -11.81 3.22
N ALA A 73 -11.37 -11.89 4.07
CA ALA A 73 -11.53 -11.76 5.51
C ALA A 73 -11.02 -10.38 5.90
N SER A 74 -11.93 -9.53 6.37
CA SER A 74 -11.61 -8.20 6.88
C SER A 74 -10.62 -8.28 8.05
N PRO A 75 -9.67 -7.34 8.18
CA PRO A 75 -8.95 -7.19 9.44
C PRO A 75 -9.88 -6.46 10.41
N SER A 76 -10.60 -7.23 11.21
CA SER A 76 -11.27 -6.71 12.41
C SER A 76 -10.19 -6.26 13.40
N SER A 77 -10.26 -4.99 13.78
CA SER A 77 -9.40 -4.35 14.78
C SER A 77 -9.48 -5.10 16.11
N LYS A 78 -8.38 -5.73 16.53
CA LYS A 78 -8.26 -6.26 17.89
C LYS A 78 -7.97 -5.09 18.84
N SER A 79 -8.96 -4.71 19.62
CA SER A 79 -8.79 -3.87 20.80
C SER A 79 -7.91 -4.61 21.81
N VAL A 80 -6.81 -3.99 22.22
CA VAL A 80 -5.99 -4.44 23.34
C VAL A 80 -6.73 -4.09 24.62
N THR A 81 -7.28 -5.10 25.31
CA THR A 81 -7.79 -4.95 26.68
C THR A 81 -6.60 -4.92 27.64
N VAL A 82 -6.24 -3.74 28.14
CA VAL A 82 -5.34 -3.61 29.29
C VAL A 82 -6.14 -4.02 30.53
N LYS A 83 -5.83 -5.19 31.09
CA LYS A 83 -6.35 -5.63 32.38
C LYS A 83 -5.58 -4.90 33.48
N SER A 84 -6.16 -3.84 34.01
CA SER A 84 -5.68 -3.19 35.24
C SER A 84 -6.02 -4.08 36.45
N GLU A 85 -4.99 -4.62 37.09
CA GLU A 85 -5.12 -5.36 38.35
C GLU A 85 -5.00 -4.39 39.52
N ASN A 86 -6.15 -4.00 40.10
CA ASN A 86 -6.17 -3.37 41.43
C ASN A 86 -6.39 -4.47 42.47
N ALA A 87 -5.34 -4.73 43.26
CA ALA A 87 -5.39 -5.59 44.44
C ALA A 87 -6.31 -4.98 45.50
N VAL A 88 -7.25 -5.80 45.98
CA VAL A 88 -8.20 -5.47 47.04
C VAL A 88 -7.48 -5.54 48.39
N LEU A 89 -7.73 -4.52 49.22
CA LEU A 89 -7.32 -4.34 50.61
C LEU A 89 -7.59 -5.58 51.47
N SER A 90 -6.64 -5.91 52.35
CA SER A 90 -6.80 -6.91 53.41
C SER A 90 -6.71 -6.26 54.79
N ALA A 91 -7.61 -6.73 55.67
CA ALA A 91 -7.70 -6.58 57.13
C ALA A 91 -8.15 -5.22 57.70
#